data_AF-A0A956EKA1-F1
#
_entry.id   AF-A0A956EKA1-F1
#
_cell.length_a   1.000
_cell.length_b   1.000
_cell.length_c   1.000
_cell.angle_alpha   90.00
_cell.angle_beta   90.00
_cell.angle_gamma   90.00
#
_symmetry.space_group_name_H-M   'P 1'
#
loop_
_entity.id
_entity.type
_entity.pdbx_description
1 polymer ?
#
loop_
_entity_poly.entity_id
_entity_poly.type
_entity_poly.pdbx_seq_one_letter_code
_entity_poly.pdbx_strand_id
1 'polypeptide(L)'
;MHARRGPLPASVSALAAGLGLALALTSACSNTTPDAPSAKPPESTPPPASEEGVSFASPPVAESPEEEPPAADPALDARIKELHGDSCRYERSCGDLVGIDCNAAVDGPYYYARRDTLEIVARCGGACMGGQCTNCPPAEWTCATY
;
A
#
# COMPACT_ATOMS: atom_id res chain seq x y z
N MET A 1 -18.03 -31.07 -45.72
CA MET A 1 -17.85 -30.57 -44.35
C MET A 1 -17.05 -29.28 -44.43
N HIS A 2 -17.73 -28.13 -44.36
CA HIS A 2 -17.17 -26.81 -44.62
C HIS A 2 -16.59 -26.19 -43.34
N ALA A 3 -15.29 -25.89 -43.34
CA ALA A 3 -14.67 -25.05 -42.33
C ALA A 3 -14.82 -23.58 -42.74
N ARG A 4 -15.70 -22.83 -42.05
CA ARG A 4 -15.79 -21.38 -42.18
C ARG A 4 -14.84 -20.74 -41.16
N ARG A 5 -13.73 -20.17 -41.63
CA ARG A 5 -12.90 -19.22 -40.88
C ARG A 5 -13.59 -17.85 -40.95
N GLY A 6 -14.01 -17.32 -39.81
CA GLY A 6 -14.52 -15.95 -39.70
C GLY A 6 -13.37 -14.94 -39.55
N PRO A 7 -13.45 -13.75 -40.15
CA PRO A 7 -12.47 -12.68 -39.97
C PRO A 7 -12.67 -11.93 -38.64
N LEU A 8 -11.55 -11.58 -38.00
CA LEU A 8 -11.45 -10.73 -36.81
C LEU A 8 -11.84 -9.27 -37.16
N PRO A 9 -12.51 -8.52 -36.27
CA PRO A 9 -12.71 -7.09 -36.44
C PRO A 9 -11.40 -6.33 -36.13
N ALA A 10 -10.97 -5.51 -37.10
CA ALA A 10 -9.89 -4.57 -36.95
C ALA A 10 -10.32 -3.40 -36.04
N SER A 11 -9.60 -3.21 -34.94
CA SER A 11 -9.65 -1.99 -34.12
C SER A 11 -9.13 -0.82 -34.94
N VAL A 12 -9.98 0.20 -35.15
CA VAL A 12 -9.55 1.49 -35.71
C VAL A 12 -9.46 2.48 -34.55
N SER A 13 -8.22 2.86 -34.26
CA SER A 13 -7.84 3.93 -33.35
C SER A 13 -8.43 5.27 -33.81
N ALA A 14 -9.24 5.90 -32.96
CA ALA A 14 -9.60 7.30 -33.12
C ALA A 14 -8.63 8.15 -32.27
N LEU A 15 -7.64 8.73 -32.93
CA LEU A 15 -6.85 9.85 -32.42
C LEU A 15 -7.73 11.11 -32.47
N ALA A 16 -8.31 11.50 -31.34
CA ALA A 16 -8.94 12.80 -31.18
C ALA A 16 -7.92 13.79 -30.61
N ALA A 17 -7.48 14.71 -31.48
CA ALA A 17 -6.78 15.92 -31.09
C ALA A 17 -7.71 16.83 -30.28
N GLY A 18 -7.27 17.27 -29.10
CA GLY A 18 -7.97 18.24 -28.26
C GLY A 18 -7.01 19.33 -27.80
N LEU A 19 -7.08 20.47 -28.51
CA LEU A 19 -6.51 21.75 -28.11
C LEU A 19 -7.29 22.35 -26.93
N GLY A 20 -6.60 23.10 -26.07
CA GLY A 20 -7.16 23.99 -25.06
C GLY A 20 -7.01 23.44 -23.65
N LEU A 21 -6.76 24.22 -22.60
CA LEU A 21 -6.80 25.65 -22.43
C LEU A 21 -5.93 25.95 -21.18
N ALA A 22 -5.18 27.04 -21.20
CA ALA A 22 -4.41 27.51 -20.06
C ALA A 22 -5.32 27.74 -18.84
N LEU A 23 -5.02 27.11 -17.70
CA LEU A 23 -5.54 27.55 -16.40
C LEU A 23 -4.41 28.20 -15.60
N ALA A 24 -4.62 29.48 -15.30
CA ALA A 24 -3.79 30.32 -14.48
C ALA A 24 -3.74 29.81 -13.03
N LEU A 25 -2.54 29.70 -12.47
CA LEU A 25 -2.33 29.55 -11.03
C LEU A 25 -2.55 30.91 -10.36
N THR A 26 -3.70 31.10 -9.72
CA THR A 26 -3.85 32.15 -8.71
C THR A 26 -3.46 31.58 -7.35
N SER A 27 -2.25 31.93 -6.93
CA SER A 27 -1.76 31.80 -5.57
C SER A 27 -2.56 32.71 -4.65
N ALA A 28 -3.25 32.13 -3.67
CA ALA A 28 -3.90 32.87 -2.59
C ALA A 28 -3.33 32.38 -1.26
N CYS A 29 -2.21 32.99 -0.86
CA CYS A 29 -1.79 33.04 0.54
C CYS A 29 -2.75 33.99 1.27
N SER A 30 -3.37 33.51 2.36
CA SER A 30 -3.58 34.22 3.63
C SER A 30 -4.75 33.59 4.38
N ASN A 31 -4.48 33.04 5.57
CA ASN A 31 -5.13 33.62 6.75
C ASN A 31 -4.32 33.36 8.02
N THR A 32 -4.00 34.48 8.64
CA THR A 32 -3.32 34.71 9.91
C THR A 32 -4.34 34.71 11.05
N THR A 33 -3.82 34.66 12.29
CA THR A 33 -4.34 35.17 13.59
C THR A 33 -5.07 34.17 14.51
N PRO A 34 -5.11 34.40 15.86
CA PRO A 34 -4.03 34.50 16.87
C PRO A 34 -4.22 33.60 18.13
N ASP A 35 -3.12 33.43 18.86
CA ASP A 35 -2.89 33.45 20.32
C ASP A 35 -4.10 33.57 21.29
N ALA A 36 -4.12 32.72 22.34
CA ALA A 36 -4.18 33.09 23.79
C ALA A 36 -4.28 31.80 24.68
N PRO A 37 -4.15 31.85 26.03
CA PRO A 37 -2.88 31.54 26.69
C PRO A 37 -2.96 30.57 27.91
N SER A 38 -1.78 30.20 28.40
CA SER A 38 -1.38 30.10 29.82
C SER A 38 -1.70 28.88 30.71
N ALA A 39 -0.60 28.48 31.37
CA ALA A 39 -0.44 27.82 32.68
C ALA A 39 -0.52 26.27 32.69
N LYS A 40 0.44 25.52 33.24
CA LYS A 40 1.45 25.81 34.30
C LYS A 40 2.56 24.73 34.32
N PRO A 41 3.82 25.07 34.66
CA PRO A 41 4.88 24.11 34.99
C PRO A 41 4.86 23.72 36.49
N PRO A 42 5.38 22.54 36.85
CA PRO A 42 6.57 22.58 37.69
C PRO A 42 7.66 21.57 37.32
N GLU A 43 8.81 21.97 37.86
CA GLU A 43 10.18 21.54 37.72
C GLU A 43 10.54 20.28 38.54
N SER A 44 11.78 19.81 38.32
CA SER A 44 12.67 19.20 39.31
C SER A 44 12.57 17.68 39.56
N THR A 45 13.45 16.93 38.89
CA THR A 45 14.68 16.34 39.48
C THR A 45 15.02 14.98 38.86
N PRO A 46 16.24 14.78 38.30
CA PRO A 46 16.74 13.46 37.91
C PRO A 46 17.38 12.72 39.09
N PRO A 47 17.11 11.41 39.29
CA PRO A 47 17.94 10.57 40.15
C PRO A 47 19.21 10.10 39.40
N PRO A 48 20.37 10.00 40.08
CA PRO A 48 21.60 9.45 39.52
C PRO A 48 21.62 7.91 39.53
N ALA A 49 22.33 7.39 38.53
CA ALA A 49 23.05 6.12 38.43
C ALA A 49 22.64 4.96 39.36
N SER A 50 22.18 3.88 38.75
CA SER A 50 22.43 2.53 39.24
C SER A 50 22.94 1.70 38.07
N GLU A 51 24.26 1.59 38.02
CA GLU A 51 24.98 0.58 37.25
C GLU A 51 24.86 -0.73 38.03
N GLU A 52 23.99 -1.64 37.60
CA GLU A 52 24.09 -3.05 38.00
C GLU A 52 23.85 -3.93 36.77
N GLY A 53 24.89 -4.69 36.43
CA GLY A 53 24.97 -5.50 35.23
C GLY A 53 23.88 -6.56 35.18
N VAL A 54 23.00 -6.43 34.19
CA VAL A 54 22.23 -7.56 33.68
C VAL A 54 23.03 -8.18 32.55
N SER A 55 23.50 -9.39 32.81
CA SER A 55 24.11 -10.28 31.84
C SER A 55 23.12 -10.51 30.69
N PHE A 56 23.25 -9.71 29.63
CA PHE A 56 22.62 -9.97 28.34
C PHE A 56 23.39 -11.11 27.68
N ALA A 57 23.16 -12.33 28.17
CA ALA A 57 23.35 -13.51 27.35
C ALA A 57 22.44 -13.32 26.15
N SER A 58 23.03 -12.96 25.01
CA SER A 58 22.35 -12.96 23.72
C SER A 58 21.73 -14.35 23.58
N PRO A 59 20.39 -14.49 23.47
CA PRO A 59 19.86 -15.75 22.97
C PRO A 59 20.51 -15.96 21.60
N PRO A 60 20.95 -17.18 21.26
CA PRO A 60 21.28 -17.45 19.87
C PRO A 60 20.03 -17.06 19.09
N VAL A 61 20.19 -16.13 18.15
CA VAL A 61 19.26 -15.93 17.06
C VAL A 61 19.20 -17.30 16.37
N ALA A 62 18.26 -18.12 16.83
CA ALA A 62 17.64 -19.07 15.95
C ALA A 62 16.98 -18.17 14.91
N GLU A 63 17.68 -17.98 13.79
CA GLU A 63 17.06 -18.00 12.47
C GLU A 63 16.12 -19.21 12.47
N SER A 64 14.95 -19.05 13.08
CA SER A 64 13.77 -19.70 12.55
C SER A 64 13.57 -18.95 11.26
N PRO A 65 13.68 -19.60 10.09
CA PRO A 65 13.03 -19.07 8.92
C PRO A 65 11.63 -18.71 9.39
N GLU A 66 11.27 -17.42 9.35
CA GLU A 66 9.88 -17.03 9.36
C GLU A 66 9.31 -17.77 8.16
N GLU A 67 8.79 -18.97 8.42
CA GLU A 67 8.08 -19.79 7.47
C GLU A 67 6.80 -18.99 7.26
N GLU A 68 6.89 -18.04 6.33
CA GLU A 68 5.75 -17.24 5.91
C GLU A 68 4.62 -18.23 5.68
N PRO A 69 3.46 -18.05 6.35
CA PRO A 69 2.36 -18.98 6.23
C PRO A 69 2.15 -19.23 4.74
N PRO A 70 2.13 -20.50 4.30
CA PRO A 70 2.23 -20.83 2.88
C PRO A 70 1.20 -19.99 2.13
N ALA A 71 1.69 -19.15 1.22
CA ALA A 71 0.86 -18.30 0.39
C ALA A 71 -0.27 -19.19 -0.12
N ALA A 72 -1.51 -18.87 0.27
CA ALA A 72 -2.65 -19.79 0.12
C ALA A 72 -2.92 -20.19 -1.35
N ASP A 73 -2.21 -19.56 -2.29
CA ASP A 73 -2.17 -19.89 -3.70
C ASP A 73 -0.79 -19.50 -4.31
N PRO A 74 0.15 -20.46 -4.47
CA PRO A 74 1.49 -20.16 -5.01
C PRO A 74 1.47 -19.74 -6.49
N ALA A 75 0.43 -20.12 -7.24
CA ALA A 75 0.29 -19.69 -8.63
C ALA A 75 -0.12 -18.21 -8.72
N LEU A 76 -1.00 -17.77 -7.82
CA LEU A 76 -1.37 -16.37 -7.71
C LEU A 76 -0.19 -15.50 -7.28
N ASP A 77 0.57 -15.97 -6.30
CA ASP A 77 1.76 -15.27 -5.79
C ASP A 77 2.83 -15.09 -6.88
N ALA A 78 3.08 -16.12 -7.70
CA ALA A 78 3.99 -16.03 -8.84
C ALA A 78 3.54 -14.96 -9.86
N ARG A 79 2.24 -14.89 -10.16
CA ARG A 79 1.68 -13.86 -11.05
C ARG A 79 1.79 -12.45 -10.45
N ILE A 80 1.59 -12.32 -9.14
CA ILE A 80 1.75 -11.05 -8.43
C ILE A 80 3.20 -10.57 -8.54
N LYS A 81 4.17 -11.46 -8.32
CA LYS A 81 5.59 -11.15 -8.44
C LYS A 81 5.98 -10.75 -9.86
N GLU A 82 5.45 -11.44 -10.87
CA GLU A 82 5.68 -11.09 -12.28
C GLU A 82 5.14 -9.69 -12.65
N LEU A 83 3.99 -9.29 -12.10
CA LEU A 83 3.32 -8.02 -12.43
C LEU A 83 3.76 -6.83 -11.56
N HIS A 84 4.04 -7.07 -10.28
CA HIS A 84 4.26 -6.02 -9.28
C HIS A 84 5.68 -6.04 -8.68
N GLY A 85 6.48 -7.06 -8.98
CA GLY A 85 7.86 -7.23 -8.52
C GLY A 85 7.99 -8.26 -7.39
N ASP A 86 9.21 -8.78 -7.22
CA ASP A 86 9.52 -9.88 -6.28
C ASP A 86 9.23 -9.54 -4.80
N SER A 87 9.18 -8.25 -4.46
CA SER A 87 8.85 -7.76 -3.12
C SER A 87 7.36 -7.82 -2.79
N CYS A 88 6.50 -8.08 -3.77
CA CYS A 88 5.06 -8.14 -3.60
C CYS A 88 4.63 -9.59 -3.39
N ARG A 89 3.81 -9.82 -2.37
CA ARG A 89 3.25 -11.14 -2.07
C ARG A 89 1.75 -11.09 -1.84
N TYR A 90 1.08 -12.19 -2.17
CA TYR A 90 -0.30 -12.39 -1.79
C TYR A 90 -0.40 -12.49 -0.27
N GLU A 91 -1.19 -11.62 0.36
CA GLU A 91 -1.41 -11.67 1.81
C GLU A 91 -2.75 -12.37 2.13
N ARG A 92 -3.85 -11.89 1.52
CA ARG A 92 -5.20 -12.39 1.83
C ARG A 92 -6.21 -12.10 0.73
N SER A 93 -7.33 -12.81 0.75
CA SER A 93 -8.48 -12.56 -0.14
C SER A 93 -9.71 -12.17 0.65
N CYS A 94 -10.55 -11.32 0.07
CA CYS A 94 -11.88 -10.98 0.57
C CYS A 94 -12.85 -10.91 -0.63
N GLY A 95 -13.72 -11.92 -0.77
CA GLY A 95 -14.57 -12.04 -1.95
C GLY A 95 -13.74 -12.09 -3.24
N ASP A 96 -14.02 -11.15 -4.15
CA ASP A 96 -13.33 -11.03 -5.45
C ASP A 96 -12.06 -10.17 -5.39
N LEU A 97 -11.73 -9.63 -4.23
CA LEU A 97 -10.53 -8.82 -4.02
C LEU A 97 -9.44 -9.63 -3.32
N VAL A 98 -8.21 -9.30 -3.65
CA VAL A 98 -6.99 -9.77 -2.99
C VAL A 98 -6.18 -8.59 -2.47
N GLY A 99 -5.62 -8.77 -1.29
CA GLY A 99 -4.65 -7.89 -0.67
C GLY A 99 -3.24 -8.37 -1.03
N ILE A 100 -2.46 -7.46 -1.59
CA ILE A 100 -1.10 -7.67 -2.02
C ILE A 100 -0.21 -6.78 -1.15
N ASP A 101 0.62 -7.41 -0.33
CA ASP A 101 1.59 -6.72 0.50
C ASP A 101 2.90 -6.56 -0.28
N CYS A 102 3.28 -5.33 -0.60
CA CYS A 102 4.57 -5.01 -1.21
C CYS A 102 5.49 -4.35 -0.19
N ASN A 103 5.65 -4.97 0.99
CA ASN A 103 6.41 -4.48 2.13
C ASN A 103 5.78 -3.27 2.85
N ALA A 104 4.45 -3.27 3.01
CA ALA A 104 3.70 -2.20 3.67
C ALA A 104 4.12 -1.93 5.12
N ALA A 105 4.76 -2.90 5.78
CA ALA A 105 5.33 -2.75 7.12
C ALA A 105 6.53 -1.78 7.20
N VAL A 106 7.27 -1.58 6.10
CA VAL A 106 8.48 -0.73 6.02
C VAL A 106 8.33 0.40 5.02
N ASP A 107 7.09 0.90 4.82
CA ASP A 107 6.74 1.96 3.87
C ASP A 107 6.54 1.53 2.41
N GLY A 108 6.40 0.23 2.17
CA GLY A 108 5.92 -0.27 0.89
C GLY A 108 4.45 0.04 0.62
N PRO A 109 4.01 0.00 -0.63
CA PRO A 109 2.59 0.11 -0.94
C PRO A 109 1.86 -1.19 -0.58
N TYR A 110 0.59 -1.05 -0.24
CA TYR A 110 -0.35 -2.17 -0.11
C TYR A 110 -1.40 -2.06 -1.21
N TYR A 111 -1.58 -3.08 -2.04
CA TYR A 111 -2.54 -3.05 -3.13
C TYR A 111 -3.75 -3.92 -2.86
N TYR A 112 -4.93 -3.37 -3.11
CA TYR A 112 -6.15 -4.15 -3.25
C TYR A 112 -6.38 -4.35 -4.74
N ALA A 113 -6.47 -5.60 -5.19
CA ALA A 113 -6.63 -5.94 -6.60
C ALA A 113 -7.76 -6.94 -6.83
N ARG A 114 -8.33 -6.99 -8.04
CA ARG A 114 -9.27 -8.05 -8.45
C ARG A 114 -8.52 -9.38 -8.56
N ARG A 115 -9.06 -10.46 -8.02
CA ARG A 115 -8.40 -11.77 -7.97
C ARG A 115 -8.05 -12.31 -9.37
N ASP A 116 -8.95 -12.18 -10.33
CA ASP A 116 -8.79 -12.80 -11.66
C ASP A 116 -7.79 -12.03 -12.54
N THR A 117 -7.95 -10.70 -12.57
CA THR A 117 -7.19 -9.82 -13.46
C THR A 117 -5.93 -9.24 -12.81
N LEU A 118 -5.82 -9.28 -11.48
CA LEU A 118 -4.81 -8.56 -10.70
C LEU A 118 -4.80 -7.05 -10.96
N GLU A 119 -5.92 -6.50 -11.42
CA GLU A 119 -6.10 -5.06 -11.59
C GLU A 119 -6.25 -4.37 -10.23
N ILE A 120 -5.42 -3.37 -9.97
CA ILE A 120 -5.42 -2.61 -8.71
C ILE A 120 -6.64 -1.70 -8.65
N VAL A 121 -7.50 -1.92 -7.65
CA VAL A 121 -8.67 -1.09 -7.35
C VAL A 121 -8.38 -0.03 -6.30
N ALA A 122 -7.42 -0.28 -5.40
CA ALA A 122 -6.97 0.70 -4.41
C ALA A 122 -5.51 0.51 -4.01
N ARG A 123 -4.85 1.64 -3.68
CA ARG A 123 -3.44 1.69 -3.26
C ARG A 123 -3.37 2.32 -1.88
N CYS A 124 -2.79 1.61 -0.93
CA CYS A 124 -2.74 1.95 0.50
C CYS A 124 -1.32 1.80 1.06
N GLY A 125 -1.14 1.98 2.37
CA GLY A 125 0.16 1.90 3.02
C GLY A 125 1.09 3.05 2.61
N GLY A 126 2.34 2.74 2.30
CA GLY A 126 3.35 3.74 1.89
C GLY A 126 2.99 4.54 0.64
N ALA A 127 2.12 4.02 -0.24
CA ALA A 127 1.57 4.78 -1.37
C ALA A 127 0.89 6.09 -0.92
N CYS A 128 0.31 6.11 0.28
CA CYS A 128 -0.37 7.27 0.82
C CYS A 128 0.60 8.38 1.23
N MET A 129 1.84 8.04 1.60
CA MET A 129 2.88 9.04 1.88
C MET A 129 3.30 9.82 0.62
N GLY A 130 3.20 9.19 -0.54
CA GLY A 130 3.42 9.84 -1.84
C GLY A 130 2.18 10.53 -2.42
N GLY A 131 1.06 10.59 -1.68
CA GLY A 131 -0.21 11.15 -2.18
C GLY A 131 -0.89 10.30 -3.27
N GLN A 132 -0.50 9.03 -3.41
CA GLN A 132 -1.06 8.08 -4.40
C GLN A 132 -2.16 7.18 -3.81
N CYS A 133 -2.54 7.45 -2.55
CA CYS A 133 -3.68 6.82 -1.88
C CYS A 133 -4.95 7.11 -2.68
N THR A 134 -5.82 6.11 -2.84
CA THR A 134 -7.15 6.34 -3.44
C THR A 134 -8.25 6.14 -2.40
N ASN A 135 -8.71 4.90 -2.20
CA ASN A 135 -9.77 4.56 -1.25
C ASN A 135 -9.28 3.42 -0.37
N CYS A 136 -8.84 3.74 0.84
CA CYS A 136 -8.13 2.80 1.71
C CYS A 136 -8.84 2.55 3.05
N PRO A 137 -9.31 1.32 3.31
CA PRO A 137 -9.52 0.23 2.35
C PRO A 137 -10.65 0.58 1.35
N PRO A 138 -10.75 -0.09 0.19
CA PRO A 138 -11.85 0.13 -0.73
C PRO A 138 -13.15 -0.34 -0.09
N ALA A 139 -14.28 0.33 -0.39
CA ALA A 139 -15.57 0.00 0.24
C ALA A 139 -16.04 -1.44 -0.02
N GLU A 140 -15.59 -2.06 -1.11
CA GLU A 140 -15.85 -3.47 -1.43
C GLU A 140 -15.09 -4.43 -0.49
N TRP A 141 -14.03 -3.97 0.18
CA TRP A 141 -13.29 -4.75 1.16
C TRP A 141 -13.99 -4.73 2.52
N THR A 142 -14.90 -5.70 2.69
CA THR A 142 -15.77 -5.79 3.88
C THR A 142 -15.27 -6.79 4.92
N CYS A 143 -14.21 -7.54 4.62
CA CYS A 143 -13.65 -8.52 5.54
C CYS A 143 -12.84 -7.85 6.65
N ALA A 144 -13.01 -8.34 7.88
CA ALA A 144 -12.26 -7.85 9.02
C ALA A 144 -10.74 -8.05 8.85
N THR A 145 -9.96 -7.03 9.18
CA THR A 145 -8.52 -7.08 9.45
C THR A 145 -8.37 -7.32 10.95
N TYR A 146 -7.87 -8.50 11.33
CA TYR A 146 -7.62 -8.88 12.72
C TYR A 146 -6.18 -8.59 13.09
#